data_AF-A0A1V6KJ07-F1
#
_entry.id   AF-A0A1V6KJ07-F1
#
_cell.length_a   1.000
_cell.length_b   1.000
_cell.length_c   1.000
_cell.angle_alpha   90.00
_cell.angle_beta   90.00
_cell.angle_gamma   90.00
#
_symmetry.space_group_name_H-M   'P 1'
#
loop_
_entity.id
_entity.type
_entity.pdbx_description
1 polymer ?
#
loop_
_entity_poly.entity_id
_entity_poly.type
_entity_poly.pdbx_seq_one_letter_code
_entity_poly.pdbx_strand_id
1 'polypeptide(L)'
;MSQEELAHLANLSPGFIANIETGRNFPSSKGILKISSALKVEPWKLFLDPQKQDMFFTRDEVSHWLEDSRKRLFGDFSQGEYHTEDDSEIDSNEITPQD
;
A
#
# COMPACT_ATOMS: atom_id res chain seq x y z
N MET A 1 -0.61 0.19 29.42
CA MET A 1 -1.22 1.52 29.22
C MET A 1 -2.70 1.38 29.53
N SER A 2 -3.27 2.30 30.30
CA SER A 2 -4.73 2.31 30.58
C SER A 2 -5.52 3.04 29.48
N GLN A 3 -6.86 2.93 29.50
CA GLN A 3 -7.73 3.68 28.57
C GLN A 3 -7.58 5.19 28.76
N GLU A 4 -7.49 5.66 30.01
CA GLU A 4 -7.31 7.07 30.36
C GLU A 4 -5.96 7.60 29.86
N GLU A 5 -4.92 6.79 30.01
CA GLU A 5 -3.58 7.12 29.55
C GLU A 5 -3.54 7.22 28.01
N LEU A 6 -4.14 6.26 27.30
CA LEU A 6 -4.27 6.31 25.84
C LEU A 6 -5.09 7.53 25.39
N ALA A 7 -6.22 7.79 26.04
CA ALA A 7 -7.08 8.92 25.73
C ALA A 7 -6.32 10.25 25.87
N HIS A 8 -5.56 10.40 26.96
CA HIS A 8 -4.71 11.56 27.20
C HIS A 8 -3.65 11.71 26.10
N LEU A 9 -2.88 10.65 25.80
CA LEU A 9 -1.84 10.67 24.76
C LEU A 9 -2.40 10.96 23.36
N ALA A 10 -3.58 10.43 23.03
CA ALA A 10 -4.23 10.63 21.74
C ALA A 10 -5.00 11.96 21.64
N ASN A 11 -5.12 12.72 22.75
CA ASN A 11 -6.00 13.88 22.88
C ASN A 11 -7.44 13.55 22.41
N LEU A 12 -8.00 12.52 23.05
CA LEU A 12 -9.36 11.99 22.89
C LEU A 12 -10.00 11.83 24.27
N SER A 13 -11.32 11.63 24.33
CA SER A 13 -11.99 11.37 25.61
C SER A 13 -11.86 9.90 26.02
N PRO A 14 -11.77 9.58 27.32
CA PRO A 14 -11.77 8.19 27.79
C PRO A 14 -13.00 7.41 27.33
N GLY A 15 -14.18 8.04 27.34
CA GLY A 15 -15.41 7.43 26.83
C GLY A 15 -15.37 7.11 25.34
N PHE A 16 -14.65 7.90 24.53
CA PHE A 16 -14.42 7.55 23.13
C PHE A 16 -13.58 6.28 23.00
N ILE A 17 -12.48 6.17 23.76
CA ILE A 17 -11.63 4.95 23.80
C ILE A 17 -12.44 3.73 24.27
N ALA A 18 -13.23 3.85 25.33
CA ALA A 18 -14.08 2.76 25.80
C ALA A 18 -15.12 2.31 24.76
N ASN A 19 -15.70 3.25 24.00
CA ASN A 19 -16.69 2.93 22.97
C ASN A 19 -16.06 2.26 21.74
N ILE A 20 -14.81 2.58 21.38
CA ILE A 20 -14.13 1.87 20.27
C ILE A 20 -13.74 0.45 20.68
N GLU A 21 -13.24 0.25 21.91
CA GLU A 21 -12.83 -1.08 22.39
C GLU A 21 -14.00 -2.05 22.54
N THR A 22 -15.20 -1.53 22.83
CA THR A 22 -16.44 -2.31 22.91
C THR A 22 -17.15 -2.45 21.56
N GLY A 23 -16.58 -1.92 20.48
CA GLY A 23 -17.15 -2.00 19.12
C GLY A 23 -18.42 -1.16 18.90
N ARG A 24 -18.79 -0.29 19.84
CA ARG A 24 -19.95 0.61 19.68
C ARG A 24 -19.69 1.73 18.69
N ASN A 25 -18.45 2.19 18.62
CA ASN A 25 -18.03 3.24 17.71
C ASN A 25 -16.87 2.78 16.84
N PHE A 26 -16.90 3.17 15.57
CA PHE A 26 -15.72 3.11 14.71
C PHE A 26 -15.07 4.50 14.64
N PRO A 27 -13.73 4.63 14.81
CA PRO A 27 -13.07 5.92 14.78
C PRO A 27 -13.03 6.50 13.36
N SER A 28 -13.05 7.84 13.25
CA SER A 28 -12.75 8.53 12.00
C SER A 28 -11.28 8.35 11.61
N SER A 29 -10.92 8.66 10.36
CA SER A 29 -9.51 8.67 9.90
C SER A 29 -8.60 9.50 10.81
N LYS A 30 -9.07 10.69 11.25
CA LYS A 30 -8.35 11.53 12.22
C LYS A 30 -8.22 10.84 13.59
N GLY A 31 -9.24 10.11 14.03
CA GLY A 31 -9.20 9.32 15.27
C GLY A 31 -8.17 8.20 15.18
N ILE A 32 -8.14 7.47 14.07
CA ILE A 32 -7.17 6.41 13.77
C ILE A 32 -5.74 6.96 13.86
N LEU A 33 -5.45 8.08 13.19
CA LEU A 33 -4.13 8.71 13.21
C LEU A 33 -3.69 9.17 14.62
N LYS A 34 -4.63 9.70 15.41
CA LYS A 34 -4.36 10.08 16.81
C LYS A 34 -4.01 8.86 17.66
N ILE A 35 -4.77 7.79 17.54
CA ILE A 35 -4.57 6.54 18.29
C ILE A 35 -3.24 5.89 17.87
N SER A 36 -2.96 5.78 16.58
CA SER A 36 -1.73 5.16 16.07
C SER A 36 -0.49 5.94 16.49
N SER A 37 -0.55 7.28 16.46
CA SER A 37 0.53 8.16 16.94
C SER A 37 0.79 7.99 18.43
N ALA A 38 -0.26 7.95 19.27
CA ALA A 38 -0.14 7.71 20.71
C ALA A 38 0.50 6.35 21.03
N LEU A 39 0.16 5.33 20.24
CA LEU A 39 0.70 3.97 20.34
C LEU A 39 2.07 3.79 19.67
N LYS A 40 2.55 4.80 18.92
CA LYS A 40 3.80 4.75 18.14
C LYS A 40 3.83 3.59 17.14
N VAL A 41 2.71 3.37 16.46
CA VAL A 41 2.58 2.36 15.40
C VAL A 41 2.06 2.98 14.12
N GLU A 42 2.33 2.32 12.99
CA GLU A 42 1.72 2.69 11.72
C GLU A 42 0.19 2.50 11.76
N PRO A 43 -0.62 3.40 11.17
CA PRO A 43 -2.08 3.34 11.25
C PRO A 43 -2.69 2.01 10.82
N TRP A 44 -2.13 1.37 9.79
CA TRP A 44 -2.63 0.10 9.26
C TRP A 44 -2.51 -1.06 10.26
N LYS A 45 -1.58 -0.99 11.23
CA LYS A 45 -1.42 -2.03 12.25
C LYS A 45 -2.61 -2.11 13.21
N LEU A 46 -3.41 -1.04 13.33
CA LEU A 46 -4.62 -1.04 14.17
C LEU A 46 -5.74 -1.96 13.64
N PHE A 47 -5.62 -2.41 12.39
CA PHE A 47 -6.59 -3.29 11.74
C PHE A 47 -6.15 -4.75 11.69
N LEU A 48 -4.96 -5.06 12.21
CA LEU A 48 -4.48 -6.41 12.29
C LEU A 48 -4.93 -7.05 13.60
N ASP A 49 -5.51 -8.23 13.50
CA ASP A 49 -5.72 -9.09 14.65
C ASP A 49 -4.47 -9.96 14.84
N PRO A 50 -3.65 -9.75 15.89
CA PRO A 50 -2.41 -10.50 16.08
C PRO A 50 -2.66 -11.98 16.41
N GLN A 51 -3.88 -12.37 16.79
CA GLN A 51 -4.25 -13.75 17.08
C GLN A 51 -4.80 -14.46 15.85
N LYS A 52 -5.29 -13.71 14.86
CA LYS A 52 -5.61 -14.27 13.56
C LYS A 52 -4.37 -14.21 12.71
N GLN A 53 -3.96 -15.37 12.21
CA GLN A 53 -3.16 -15.42 11.00
C GLN A 53 -4.08 -15.01 9.84
N ASP A 54 -4.53 -13.76 9.81
CA ASP A 54 -5.15 -13.24 8.61
C ASP A 54 -4.06 -13.31 7.54
N MET A 55 -4.33 -14.07 6.46
CA MET A 55 -3.48 -14.23 5.28
C MET A 55 -3.35 -12.91 4.51
N PHE A 56 -2.97 -11.83 5.19
CA PHE A 56 -2.44 -10.66 4.53
C PHE A 56 -1.03 -11.02 4.13
N PHE A 57 -0.90 -11.50 2.88
CA PHE A 57 0.39 -11.57 2.22
C PHE A 57 1.08 -10.21 2.40
N THR A 58 2.30 -10.24 2.93
CA THR A 58 3.16 -9.06 2.91
C THR A 58 3.29 -8.55 1.48
N ARG A 59 3.62 -7.26 1.30
CA ARG A 59 3.89 -6.71 -0.03
C ARG A 59 4.90 -7.57 -0.79
N ASP A 60 5.89 -8.11 -0.11
CA ASP A 60 6.92 -8.96 -0.70
C ASP A 60 6.36 -10.33 -1.12
N GLU A 61 5.52 -10.96 -0.29
CA GLU A 61 4.85 -12.22 -0.65
C GLU A 61 3.86 -12.06 -1.81
N VAL A 62 3.09 -10.97 -1.85
CA VAL A 62 2.22 -10.64 -3.00
C VAL A 62 3.07 -10.42 -4.24
N SER A 63 4.15 -9.65 -4.12
CA SER A 63 5.04 -9.35 -5.25
C SER A 63 5.68 -10.62 -5.79
N HIS A 64 6.16 -11.51 -4.90
CA HIS A 64 6.74 -12.79 -5.28
C HIS A 64 5.70 -13.69 -5.95
N TRP A 65 4.49 -13.77 -5.40
CA TRP A 65 3.39 -14.53 -5.98
C TRP A 65 2.98 -14.00 -7.37
N LEU A 66 2.94 -12.68 -7.56
CA LEU A 66 2.67 -12.05 -8.85
C LEU A 66 3.78 -12.34 -9.86
N GLU A 67 5.04 -12.23 -9.44
CA GLU A 67 6.22 -12.53 -10.27
C GLU A 67 6.21 -13.99 -10.74
N ASP A 68 5.94 -14.93 -9.81
CA ASP A 68 5.82 -16.36 -10.09
C ASP A 68 4.65 -16.67 -11.03
N SER A 69 3.50 -16.03 -10.79
CA SER A 69 2.31 -16.20 -11.62
C SER A 69 2.54 -15.66 -13.04
N ARG A 70 3.24 -14.52 -13.15
CA ARG A 70 3.64 -13.94 -14.44
C ARG A 70 4.55 -14.89 -15.22
N LYS A 71 5.58 -15.45 -14.57
CA LYS A 71 6.50 -16.43 -15.18
C LYS A 71 5.78 -17.69 -15.66
N ARG A 72 4.81 -18.19 -14.88
CA ARG A 72 4.04 -19.39 -15.23
C ARG A 72 3.09 -19.16 -16.40
N LEU A 73 2.47 -17.98 -16.48
CA LEU A 73 1.50 -17.66 -17.53
C LEU A 73 2.16 -17.23 -18.84
N PHE A 74 3.27 -16.52 -18.78
CA PHE A 74 3.87 -15.87 -19.95
C PHE A 74 5.31 -16.31 -20.25
N GLY A 75 5.88 -17.22 -19.45
CA GLY A 75 7.29 -17.60 -19.56
C GLY A 75 8.24 -16.52 -19.04
N ASP A 76 9.54 -16.80 -19.08
CA ASP A 76 10.56 -15.79 -18.80
C ASP A 76 10.65 -14.84 -20.01
N PHE A 77 10.29 -13.57 -19.85
CA PHE A 77 10.45 -12.54 -20.89
C PHE A 77 11.93 -12.14 -21.10
N SER A 78 12.86 -13.09 -20.95
CA SER A 78 14.29 -12.91 -21.21
C SER A 78 14.64 -13.09 -22.69
N GLN A 79 13.65 -13.20 -23.58
CA GLN A 79 13.86 -13.10 -25.04
C GLN A 79 12.96 -12.01 -25.63
N GLY A 80 13.21 -10.79 -25.22
CA GLY A 80 13.13 -9.65 -26.13
C GLY A 80 14.54 -9.12 -26.25
N GLU A 81 15.27 -9.52 -27.29
CA GLU A 81 16.42 -8.73 -27.72
C GLU A 81 15.94 -7.29 -27.86
N TYR A 82 16.50 -6.39 -27.06
CA TYR A 82 16.53 -4.99 -27.46
C TYR A 82 17.43 -4.93 -28.69
N HIS A 83 16.86 -5.19 -29.86
CA HIS A 83 17.34 -4.54 -31.07
C HIS A 83 17.11 -3.05 -30.82
N THR A 84 18.15 -2.37 -30.35
CA THR A 84 18.30 -0.96 -30.64
C THR A 84 18.41 -0.89 -32.16
N GLU A 85 17.28 -0.65 -32.82
CA GLU A 85 17.31 -0.11 -34.16
C GLU A 85 18.22 1.13 -34.09
N ASP A 86 19.28 1.04 -34.89
CA ASP A 86 20.26 2.07 -35.10
C ASP A 86 19.52 3.37 -35.48
N ASP A 87 19.55 4.36 -34.58
CA ASP A 87 19.13 5.74 -34.88
C ASP A 87 20.16 6.36 -35.84
N SER A 88 20.23 5.85 -37.06
CA SER A 88 20.93 6.48 -38.17
C SER A 88 20.14 6.29 -39.45
N GLU A 89 19.13 7.14 -39.63
CA GLU A 89 18.87 7.91 -40.86
C GLU A 89 17.47 8.52 -40.79
N ILE A 90 17.38 9.71 -40.19
CA ILE A 90 16.27 10.62 -40.47
C ILE A 90 16.55 11.19 -41.87
N ASP A 91 15.98 10.58 -42.91
CA ASP A 91 15.95 11.19 -44.24
C ASP A 91 15.15 12.49 -44.17
N SER A 92 15.83 13.58 -44.47
CA SER A 92 15.39 14.96 -44.21
C SER A 92 14.54 15.55 -45.32
N ASN A 93 13.94 14.72 -46.18
CA ASN A 93 13.24 15.19 -47.38
C ASN A 93 11.86 14.54 -47.59
N GLU A 94 10.89 14.86 -46.74
CA GLU A 94 9.50 14.89 -47.20
C GLU A 94 8.67 15.91 -46.42
N ILE A 95 8.94 17.19 -46.68
CA ILE A 95 7.97 18.27 -46.43
C ILE A 95 7.63 18.85 -47.79
N THR A 96 6.48 18.46 -48.34
CA THR A 96 5.82 19.27 -49.37
C THR A 96 4.44 19.65 -48.83
N PRO A 97 4.13 20.95 -48.65
CA PRO A 97 2.78 21.40 -48.34
C PRO A 97 1.89 21.20 -49.56
N GLN A 98 0.68 20.66 -49.38
CA GLN A 98 -0.38 20.83 -50.38
C GLN A 98 -1.31 21.94 -49.91
N ASP A 99 -1.50 22.89 -50.83
CA ASP A 99 -2.36 24.09 -50.75
C ASP A 99 -3.85 23.75 -50.57
#